data_AF-A0A323TF01-F1
#
_entry.id   AF-A0A323TF01-F1
#
_cell.length_a   1.000
_cell.length_b   1.000
_cell.length_c   1.000
_cell.angle_alpha   90.00
_cell.angle_beta   90.00
_cell.angle_gamma   90.00
#
_symmetry.space_group_name_H-M   'P 1'
#
loop_
_entity.id
_entity.type
_entity.pdbx_description
1 polymer ?
#
loop_
_entity_poly.entity_id
_entity_poly.type
_entity_poly.pdbx_seq_one_letter_code
_entity_poly.pdbx_strand_id
1 'polypeptide(L)' 'MLSNIGIPGLVLILALALVIFGPKKLPEIGRAAGQTLREFKKSTRELTSDVADPVNDVKKEAQKFKEDLK' A
#
# COMPACT_ATOMS: atom_id res chain seq x y z
N MET A 1 -0.57 29.46 -13.25
CA MET A 1 -0.96 30.25 -12.06
C MET A 1 -1.25 29.37 -10.84
N LEU A 2 -1.91 28.21 -10.96
CA LEU A 2 -2.15 27.29 -9.84
C LEU A 2 -0.91 26.51 -9.37
N SER A 3 0.08 26.26 -10.24
CA SER A 3 1.31 25.53 -9.86
C SER A 3 2.22 26.29 -8.89
N ASN A 4 2.04 27.61 -8.73
CA ASN A 4 2.78 28.42 -7.76
C ASN A 4 2.18 28.34 -6.34
N ILE A 5 1.01 27.72 -6.18
CA ILE A 5 0.33 27.61 -4.89
C ILE A 5 0.97 26.54 -3.98
N GLY A 6 1.67 25.57 -4.58
CA GLY A 6 2.55 24.63 -3.88
C GLY A 6 1.96 23.98 -2.61
N ILE A 7 2.86 23.63 -1.68
CA ILE A 7 2.48 23.15 -0.35
C ILE A 7 1.61 24.17 0.43
N PRO A 8 1.87 25.50 0.37
CA PRO A 8 1.08 26.48 1.13
C PRO A 8 -0.42 26.44 0.85
N GLY A 9 -0.86 26.31 -0.40
CA GLY A 9 -2.30 26.24 -0.67
C GLY A 9 -2.92 24.89 -0.36
N LEU A 10 -2.15 23.80 -0.42
CA LEU A 10 -2.64 22.51 0.05
C LEU A 10 -2.93 22.58 1.56
N VAL A 11 -2.07 23.23 2.34
CA VAL A 11 -2.30 23.48 3.77
C VAL A 11 -3.54 24.35 4.01
N LEU A 12 -3.78 25.38 3.19
CA LEU A 12 -4.98 26.22 3.31
C LEU A 12 -6.28 25.42 3.05
N ILE A 13 -6.28 24.57 2.02
CA ILE A 13 -7.41 23.68 1.71
C ILE A 13 -7.62 22.67 2.84
N LEU A 14 -6.54 22.08 3.36
CA LEU A 14 -6.61 21.20 4.53
C LEU A 14 -7.17 21.92 5.75
N ALA A 15 -6.75 23.16 6.03
CA ALA A 15 -7.27 23.93 7.15
C ALA A 15 -8.78 24.14 7.04
N LEU A 16 -9.29 24.50 5.86
CA LEU A 16 -10.74 24.62 5.60
C LEU A 16 -11.46 23.28 5.80
N ALA A 17 -10.91 22.19 5.26
CA ALA A 17 -11.45 20.86 5.47
C ALA A 17 -11.47 20.47 6.95
N LEU A 18 -10.44 20.84 7.72
CA LEU A 18 -10.36 20.61 9.15
C LEU A 18 -11.34 21.45 9.96
N VAL A 19 -11.74 22.63 9.49
CA VAL A 19 -12.81 23.41 10.14
C VAL A 19 -14.16 22.71 9.96
N ILE A 20 -14.43 22.16 8.78
CA ILE A 20 -15.69 21.48 8.46
C ILE A 20 -15.77 20.11 9.12
N PHE A 21 -14.73 19.28 8.94
CA PHE A 21 -14.71 17.89 9.39
C PHE A 21 -14.09 17.73 10.78
N GLY A 22 -13.25 18.66 11.24
CA GLY A 22 -12.52 18.57 12.50
C GLY A 22 -11.16 17.85 12.39
N PRO A 23 -10.13 18.28 13.15
CA PRO A 23 -8.78 17.68 13.12
C PRO A 23 -8.72 16.23 13.60
N LYS A 24 -9.73 15.77 14.35
CA LYS A 24 -9.80 14.39 14.83
C LYS A 24 -10.36 13.41 13.79
N LYS A 25 -11.17 13.87 12.83
CA LYS A 25 -11.86 12.99 11.88
C LYS A 25 -10.95 12.44 10.79
N LEU A 26 -10.03 13.26 10.26
CA LEU A 26 -9.07 12.78 9.25
C LEU A 26 -8.18 11.63 9.77
N PRO A 27 -7.56 11.72 10.97
CA PRO A 27 -6.80 10.61 11.55
C PRO A 27 -7.65 9.39 11.90
N GLU A 28 -8.89 9.59 12.35
CA GLU A 28 -9.84 8.52 12.68
C GLU A 28 -10.18 7.68 11.43
N ILE A 29 -10.52 8.36 10.32
CA ILE A 29 -10.79 7.71 9.03
C ILE A 29 -9.53 7.03 8.49
N GLY A 30 -8.37 7.69 8.56
CA GLY A 30 -7.10 7.11 8.12
C GLY A 30 -6.71 5.85 8.90
N ARG A 31 -7.00 5.80 10.21
CA ARG A 31 -6.80 4.61 11.04
C ARG A 31 -7.72 3.47 10.64
N ALA A 32 -9.01 3.74 10.47
CA ALA A 32 -9.98 2.73 10.05
C ALA A 32 -9.64 2.18 8.66
N ALA A 33 -9.44 3.06 7.68
CA ALA A 33 -9.04 2.69 6.32
C ALA A 33 -7.70 1.95 6.31
N GLY A 34 -6.72 2.39 7.11
CA GLY A 34 -5.42 1.75 7.21
C GLY A 34 -5.47 0.34 7.81
N GLN A 35 -6.35 0.09 8.78
CA GLN A 35 -6.61 -1.24 9.30
C GLN A 35 -7.21 -2.15 8.22
N THR A 36 -8.24 -1.68 7.51
CA THR A 36 -8.83 -2.41 6.38
C THR A 36 -7.79 -2.72 5.31
N LEU A 37 -6.97 -1.74 4.92
CA LEU A 37 -5.95 -1.93 3.89
C LEU A 37 -4.85 -2.90 4.34
N ARG A 38 -4.52 -2.92 5.64
CA ARG A 38 -3.56 -3.86 6.23
C ARG A 38 -4.10 -5.29 6.23
N GLU A 39 -5.35 -5.48 6.61
CA GLU A 39 -6.02 -6.79 6.56
C GLU A 39 -6.16 -7.26 5.12
N PHE A 40 -6.61 -6.39 4.21
CA PHE A 40 -6.69 -6.69 2.79
C PHE A 40 -5.35 -7.11 2.20
N LYS A 41 -4.26 -6.41 2.54
CA LYS A 41 -2.89 -6.77 2.14
C LYS A 41 -2.47 -8.13 2.70
N LYS A 42 -2.85 -8.45 3.94
CA LYS A 42 -2.54 -9.73 4.58
C LYS A 42 -3.27 -10.87 3.88
N SER A 43 -4.59 -10.76 3.71
CA SER A 43 -5.39 -11.75 2.99
C SER A 43 -4.94 -11.92 1.55
N THR A 44 -4.65 -10.82 0.84
CA THR A 44 -4.11 -10.88 -0.54
C THR A 44 -2.76 -11.59 -0.57
N ARG A 45 -1.90 -11.35 0.42
CA ARG A 45 -0.60 -12.03 0.52
C ARG A 45 -0.75 -13.50 0.82
N GLU A 46 -1.67 -13.90 1.69
CA GLU A 46 -1.97 -15.32 1.96
C GLU A 46 -2.45 -16.02 0.69
N LEU A 47 -3.45 -15.44 0.01
CA LEU A 47 -3.96 -15.95 -1.28
C LEU A 47 -2.89 -16.00 -2.37
N THR A 48 -2.01 -14.99 -2.42
CA THR A 48 -0.91 -14.97 -3.39
C THR A 48 0.19 -15.94 -2.99
N SER A 49 0.48 -16.14 -1.70
CA SER A 49 1.48 -17.10 -1.22
C SER A 49 1.04 -18.53 -1.52
N ASP A 50 -0.23 -18.88 -1.28
CA ASP A 50 -0.78 -20.20 -1.63
C ASP A 50 -0.69 -20.47 -3.15
N VAL A 51 -0.71 -19.43 -3.98
CA VAL A 51 -0.55 -19.51 -5.45
C VAL A 51 0.91 -19.34 -5.91
N ALA A 52 1.77 -18.71 -5.10
CA ALA A 52 3.16 -18.40 -5.43
C ALA A 52 4.16 -19.44 -4.91
N ASP A 53 3.78 -20.29 -3.97
CA ASP A 53 4.58 -21.45 -3.55
C ASP A 53 4.97 -22.35 -4.75
N PRO A 54 4.08 -22.72 -5.69
CA PRO A 54 4.51 -23.47 -6.87
C PRO A 54 5.45 -22.65 -7.78
N VAL A 55 5.33 -21.32 -7.83
CA VAL A 55 6.18 -20.47 -8.70
C VAL A 55 7.58 -20.29 -8.11
N ASN A 56 7.71 -20.17 -6.79
CA ASN A 56 8.99 -20.05 -6.12
C ASN A 56 9.74 -21.39 -6.08
N ASP A 57 9.03 -22.51 -5.96
CA ASP A 57 9.64 -23.85 -6.01
C ASP A 57 10.09 -24.20 -7.44
N VAL A 58 9.29 -23.91 -8.47
CA VAL A 58 9.69 -24.07 -9.88
C VAL A 58 10.89 -23.18 -10.23
N LYS A 59 10.95 -21.96 -9.67
CA LYS A 59 12.09 -21.04 -9.92
C LYS A 59 13.38 -21.52 -9.24
N LYS A 60 13.29 -22.18 -8.08
CA LYS A 60 14.43 -22.80 -7.38
C LYS A 60 14.91 -24.08 -8.08
N GLU A 61 14.00 -24.92 -8.56
CA GLU A 61 14.36 -26.11 -9.37
C GLU A 61 15.01 -25.72 -10.70
N ALA A 62 14.45 -24.74 -11.41
CA ALA A 62 15.03 -24.25 -12.66
C ALA A 62 16.42 -23.60 -12.48
N GLN A 63 16.71 -23.05 -11.29
CA GLN A 63 18.04 -22.55 -10.96
C GLN A 63 19.03 -23.69 -10.68
N LYS A 64 18.64 -24.72 -9.92
CA LYS A 64 19.46 -25.92 -9.71
C LYS A 64 19.79 -26.65 -11.00
N PHE A 65 18.79 -26.86 -11.86
CA PHE A 65 18.99 -27.54 -13.15
C PHE A 65 19.96 -26.79 -14.07
N LYS A 66 20.01 -25.46 -14.00
CA LYS A 66 20.99 -24.64 -14.72
C LYS A 66 22.40 -24.68 -14.12
N GLU A 67 22.50 -24.96 -12.83
CA GLU A 67 23.77 -25.10 -12.11
C GLU A 67 24.39 -26.48 -12.37
N ASP A 68 23.57 -27.53 -12.45
CA ASP A 68 23.99 -28.90 -12.78
C ASP A 68 24.41 -29.06 -14.27
N LEU A 69 23.97 -28.16 -15.14
CA LEU A 69 24.29 -28.13 -16.58
C LEU A 69 25.54 -27.31 -16.92
N LYS A 70 26.18 -26.68 -15.92
CA LYS A 70 27.33 -25.78 -16.10
C LYS A 70 28.60 -26.38 -15.53
#